data_AF-A0A9W8WAI0-F1
#
_entry.id   AF-A0A9W8WAI0-F1
#
_cell.length_a   1.000
_cell.length_b   1.000
_cell.length_c   1.000
_cell.angle_alpha   90.00
_cell.angle_beta   90.00
_cell.angle_gamma   90.00
#
_symmetry.space_group_name_H-M   'P 1'
#
loop_
_entity.id
_entity.type
_entity.pdbx_description
1 polymer ?
#
loop_
_entity_poly.entity_id
_entity_poly.type
_entity_poly.pdbx_seq_one_letter_code
_entity_poly.pdbx_strand_id
1 'polypeptide(L)'
;MPSNDPVYRFKANLQVQGAGSFVDQNAGGGQDPAVIGYSQQGNTNQIWEFYSVPGFETRVVVKNTATKYVLYANALQAKVQLGKNDVWDAGSQWYLEGGPVDGIDNGTIVRLRNVKFPNGYLDLSGGDKANGTAILVWPGHGGSNQSFKLIKV
;
A
#
# COMPACT_ATOMS: atom_id res chain seq x y z
N MET A 1 7.65 -7.74 -28.46
CA MET A 1 8.04 -8.13 -27.09
C MET A 1 6.85 -7.84 -26.19
N PRO A 2 6.37 -8.78 -25.35
CA PRO A 2 5.40 -8.39 -24.33
C PRO A 2 6.01 -7.26 -23.49
N SER A 3 5.18 -6.29 -23.10
CA SER A 3 5.60 -5.19 -22.24
C SER A 3 6.19 -5.76 -20.95
N ASN A 4 7.34 -5.24 -20.52
CA ASN A 4 7.93 -5.58 -19.23
C ASN A 4 7.17 -4.90 -18.08
N ASP A 5 6.25 -3.97 -18.34
CA ASP A 5 5.65 -3.13 -17.32
C ASP A 5 4.75 -3.92 -16.35
N PRO A 6 4.59 -3.41 -15.11
CA PRO A 6 3.63 -3.98 -14.18
C PRO A 6 2.21 -4.08 -14.77
N VAL A 7 1.59 -5.26 -14.60
CA VAL A 7 0.29 -5.61 -15.19
C VAL A 7 -0.80 -5.45 -14.15
N TYR A 8 -1.85 -4.68 -14.46
CA TYR A 8 -3.00 -4.49 -13.58
C TYR A 8 -3.65 -5.82 -13.22
N ARG A 9 -4.01 -6.01 -11.94
CA ARG A 9 -4.69 -7.22 -11.46
C ARG A 9 -6.04 -6.94 -10.82
N PHE A 10 -6.06 -6.04 -9.84
CA PHE A 10 -7.29 -5.70 -9.14
C PHE A 10 -7.17 -4.33 -8.48
N LYS A 11 -8.29 -3.83 -7.97
CA LYS A 11 -8.35 -2.67 -7.09
C LYS A 11 -9.04 -3.03 -5.79
N ALA A 12 -8.63 -2.40 -4.69
CA ALA A 12 -9.17 -2.66 -3.38
C ALA A 12 -9.02 -1.45 -2.45
N ASN A 13 -9.85 -1.41 -1.41
CA ASN A 13 -9.53 -0.68 -0.20
C ASN A 13 -8.60 -1.54 0.69
N LEU A 14 -7.72 -0.89 1.47
CA LEU A 14 -6.88 -1.55 2.47
C LEU A 14 -7.37 -1.14 3.86
N GLN A 15 -8.09 -2.02 4.56
CA GLN A 15 -8.53 -1.76 5.93
C GLN A 15 -7.45 -2.21 6.93
N VAL A 16 -6.94 -1.27 7.73
CA VAL A 16 -5.91 -1.51 8.74
C VAL A 16 -6.48 -2.39 9.87
N GLN A 17 -5.83 -3.51 10.16
CA GLN A 17 -6.28 -4.41 11.22
C GLN A 17 -6.08 -3.78 12.61
N GLY A 18 -7.06 -3.96 13.50
CA GLY A 18 -7.08 -3.39 14.86
C GLY A 18 -7.51 -1.92 14.95
N ALA A 19 -7.28 -1.12 13.90
CA ALA A 19 -7.74 0.26 13.82
C ALA A 19 -9.08 0.42 13.09
N GLY A 20 -9.32 -0.36 12.04
CA GLY A 20 -10.55 -0.28 11.23
C GLY A 20 -10.60 0.89 10.24
N SER A 21 -9.64 1.81 10.33
CA SER A 21 -9.40 2.86 9.33
C SER A 21 -8.89 2.26 8.01
N PHE A 22 -8.91 3.07 6.96
CA PHE A 22 -8.52 2.71 5.61
C PHE A 22 -7.29 3.51 5.19
N VAL A 23 -6.40 2.87 4.43
CA VAL A 23 -5.28 3.57 3.79
C VAL A 23 -5.86 4.54 2.77
N ASP A 24 -5.51 5.81 2.93
CA ASP A 24 -6.12 6.94 2.26
C ASP A 24 -5.02 7.87 1.75
N GLN A 25 -5.08 8.23 0.47
CA GLN A 25 -4.29 9.36 -0.03
C GLN A 25 -4.83 10.65 0.59
N ASN A 26 -4.01 11.31 1.39
CA ASN A 26 -4.43 12.49 2.12
C ASN A 26 -4.97 13.60 1.19
N ALA A 27 -6.24 13.93 1.37
CA ALA A 27 -7.01 14.87 0.55
C ALA A 27 -6.98 14.53 -0.95
N GLY A 28 -6.27 15.28 -1.79
CA GLY A 28 -6.13 15.01 -3.23
C GLY A 28 -4.72 14.59 -3.65
N GLY A 29 -3.85 14.31 -2.66
CA GLY A 29 -2.40 14.21 -2.85
C GLY A 29 -1.68 15.54 -2.59
N GLY A 30 -0.34 15.48 -2.60
CA GLY A 30 0.53 16.64 -2.37
C GLY A 30 0.59 17.14 -0.91
N GLN A 31 0.02 16.40 0.03
CA GLN A 31 0.05 16.71 1.46
C GLN A 31 1.21 16.01 2.19
N ASP A 32 1.51 16.46 3.41
CA ASP A 32 2.38 15.75 4.36
C ASP A 32 1.61 15.49 5.67
N PRO A 33 1.41 14.22 6.09
CA PRO A 33 1.75 12.97 5.39
C PRO A 33 0.98 12.80 4.08
N ALA A 34 1.62 12.18 3.08
CA ALA A 34 1.00 11.91 1.77
C ALA A 34 -0.08 10.82 1.85
N VAL A 35 0.06 9.90 2.79
CA VAL A 35 -0.85 8.77 3.01
C VAL A 35 -1.15 8.64 4.49
N ILE A 36 -2.44 8.45 4.81
CA ILE A 36 -2.98 8.43 6.17
C ILE A 36 -3.91 7.24 6.37
N GLY A 37 -4.17 6.91 7.63
CA GLY A 37 -5.36 6.17 8.03
C GLY A 37 -6.54 7.14 8.17
N TYR A 38 -7.66 6.81 7.54
CA TYR A 38 -8.89 7.60 7.64
C TYR A 38 -10.14 6.71 7.69
N SER A 39 -11.20 7.17 8.33
CA SER A 39 -12.50 6.49 8.33
C SER A 39 -13.02 6.26 6.90
N GLN A 40 -13.84 5.24 6.67
CA GLN A 40 -14.35 4.94 5.32
C GLN A 40 -15.13 6.13 4.74
N GLN A 41 -14.72 6.60 3.56
CA GLN A 41 -15.37 7.70 2.83
C GLN A 41 -15.91 7.27 1.46
N GLY A 42 -15.52 6.09 0.95
CA GLY A 42 -16.02 5.56 -0.33
C GLY A 42 -15.55 6.31 -1.58
N ASN A 43 -14.58 7.21 -1.45
CA ASN A 43 -14.01 7.97 -2.56
C ASN A 43 -12.76 7.28 -3.14
N THR A 44 -12.25 7.82 -4.25
CA THR A 44 -11.08 7.29 -4.97
C THR A 44 -9.76 7.41 -4.22
N ASN A 45 -9.67 8.20 -3.15
CA ASN A 45 -8.46 8.30 -2.33
C ASN A 45 -8.19 7.02 -1.52
N GLN A 46 -9.24 6.24 -1.25
CA GLN A 46 -9.15 5.00 -0.48
C GLN A 46 -9.08 3.75 -1.36
N ILE A 47 -9.17 3.91 -2.69
CA ILE A 47 -9.15 2.80 -3.64
C ILE A 47 -7.78 2.74 -4.32
N TRP A 48 -7.14 1.58 -4.23
CA TRP A 48 -5.79 1.33 -4.67
C TRP A 48 -5.75 0.21 -5.70
N GLU A 49 -5.07 0.44 -6.82
CA GLU A 49 -4.83 -0.51 -7.89
C GLU A 49 -3.54 -1.29 -7.60
N PHE A 50 -3.60 -2.61 -7.73
CA PHE A 50 -2.48 -3.52 -7.58
C PHE A 50 -2.05 -4.02 -8.95
N TYR A 51 -0.79 -3.76 -9.29
CA TYR A 51 -0.16 -4.20 -10.52
C TYR A 51 0.91 -5.25 -10.19
N SER A 52 0.84 -6.44 -10.78
CA SER A 52 1.88 -7.47 -10.62
C SER A 52 3.16 -7.07 -11.35
N VAL A 53 4.32 -7.26 -10.73
CA VAL A 53 5.63 -7.08 -11.40
C VAL A 53 5.99 -8.36 -12.17
N PRO A 54 6.27 -8.30 -13.49
CA PRO A 54 6.61 -9.50 -14.26
C PRO A 54 7.81 -10.25 -13.71
N GLY A 55 7.74 -11.58 -13.73
CA GLY A 55 8.77 -12.47 -13.16
C GLY A 55 8.66 -12.71 -11.65
N PHE A 56 7.68 -12.12 -10.98
CA PHE A 56 7.47 -12.30 -9.53
C PHE A 56 6.01 -12.61 -9.21
N GLU A 57 5.77 -13.70 -8.47
CA GLU A 57 4.42 -14.11 -8.09
C GLU A 57 3.81 -13.24 -6.99
N THR A 58 4.62 -12.56 -6.18
CA THR A 58 4.18 -11.82 -4.99
C THR A 58 4.57 -10.34 -5.00
N ARG A 59 5.26 -9.83 -6.04
CA ARG A 59 5.64 -8.41 -6.08
C ARG A 59 4.59 -7.57 -6.79
N VAL A 60 4.26 -6.45 -6.17
CA VAL A 60 3.30 -5.48 -6.70
C VAL A 60 3.85 -4.05 -6.72
N VAL A 61 3.30 -3.27 -7.65
CA VAL A 61 3.27 -1.81 -7.57
C VAL A 61 1.84 -1.41 -7.20
N VAL A 62 1.70 -0.54 -6.21
CA VAL A 62 0.40 -0.08 -5.72
C VAL A 62 0.20 1.37 -6.14
N LYS A 63 -0.93 1.67 -6.79
CA LYS A 63 -1.25 3.02 -7.27
C LYS A 63 -2.58 3.50 -6.73
N ASN A 64 -2.67 4.77 -6.37
CA ASN A 64 -3.95 5.37 -6.00
C ASN A 64 -4.85 5.57 -7.24
N THR A 65 -6.15 5.29 -7.14
CA THR A 65 -7.05 5.45 -8.31
C THR A 65 -7.31 6.89 -8.71
N ALA A 66 -7.26 7.85 -7.78
CA ALA A 66 -7.53 9.27 -8.06
C ALA A 66 -6.37 9.94 -8.82
N THR A 67 -5.13 9.76 -8.34
CA THR A 67 -3.94 10.45 -8.88
C THR A 67 -3.09 9.58 -9.80
N LYS A 68 -3.30 8.26 -9.78
CA LYS A 68 -2.43 7.26 -10.41
C LYS A 68 -1.00 7.26 -9.87
N TYR A 69 -0.78 7.91 -8.73
CA TYR A 69 0.51 7.96 -8.08
C TYR A 69 0.86 6.62 -7.43
N VAL A 70 2.13 6.26 -7.54
CA VAL A 70 2.74 5.07 -6.96
C VAL A 70 2.99 5.29 -5.48
N LEU A 71 2.61 4.32 -4.66
CA LEU A 71 2.93 4.28 -3.24
C LEU A 71 4.34 3.68 -3.05
N TYR A 72 5.26 4.43 -2.45
CA TYR A 72 6.67 4.05 -2.41
C TYR A 72 7.37 4.44 -1.10
N ALA A 73 8.51 3.80 -0.84
CA ALA A 73 9.37 4.04 0.31
C ALA A 73 10.66 4.77 -0.11
N ASN A 74 11.01 5.83 0.62
CA ASN A 74 12.29 6.54 0.47
C ASN A 74 13.29 6.22 1.59
N ALA A 75 12.81 5.84 2.77
CA ALA A 75 13.64 5.48 3.92
C ALA A 75 12.85 4.55 4.85
N LEU A 76 13.58 3.80 5.69
CA LEU A 76 13.01 3.09 6.83
C LEU A 76 12.71 4.08 7.96
N GLN A 77 11.67 3.80 8.77
CA GLN A 77 11.17 4.67 9.85
C GLN A 77 10.70 6.05 9.36
N ALA A 78 10.25 6.15 8.11
CA ALA A 78 9.76 7.38 7.51
C ALA A 78 8.32 7.23 7.02
N LYS A 79 7.66 8.36 6.77
CA LYS A 79 6.33 8.39 6.13
C LYS A 79 6.39 7.77 4.74
N VAL A 80 5.43 6.94 4.40
CA VAL A 80 5.29 6.43 3.03
C VAL A 80 5.01 7.60 2.08
N GLN A 81 5.53 7.51 0.87
CA GLN A 81 5.42 8.57 -0.13
C GLN A 81 4.45 8.16 -1.23
N LEU A 82 3.95 9.17 -1.96
CA LEU A 82 3.01 8.98 -3.06
C LEU A 82 3.34 9.96 -4.19
N GLY A 83 3.63 9.45 -5.40
CA GLY A 83 4.03 10.29 -6.52
C GLY A 83 4.21 9.55 -7.85
N LYS A 84 4.71 10.24 -8.88
CA LYS A 84 5.03 9.67 -10.20
C LYS A 84 6.38 8.93 -10.18
N ASN A 85 6.62 8.10 -9.17
CA ASN A 85 7.90 7.40 -9.02
C ASN A 85 8.05 6.30 -10.08
N ASP A 86 9.30 5.97 -10.43
CA ASP A 86 9.59 4.85 -11.32
C ASP A 86 9.07 3.53 -10.71
N VAL A 87 8.28 2.79 -11.47
CA VAL A 87 7.69 1.51 -11.06
C VAL A 87 8.74 0.39 -10.90
N TRP A 88 9.94 0.60 -11.46
CA TRP A 88 11.09 -0.30 -11.32
C TRP A 88 12.03 0.04 -10.17
N ASP A 89 11.88 1.22 -9.56
CA ASP A 89 12.60 1.51 -8.33
C ASP A 89 12.16 0.50 -7.25
N ALA A 90 13.13 -0.13 -6.58
CA ALA A 90 12.83 -1.13 -5.56
C ALA A 90 12.00 -0.56 -4.38
N GLY A 91 12.05 0.76 -4.15
CA GLY A 91 11.21 1.47 -3.18
C GLY A 91 9.76 1.58 -3.62
N SER A 92 9.45 1.50 -4.92
CA SER A 92 8.08 1.46 -5.48
C SER A 92 7.44 0.08 -5.44
N GLN A 93 8.21 -0.96 -5.18
CA GLN A 93 7.74 -2.34 -5.20
C GLN A 93 7.58 -2.90 -3.80
N TRP A 94 6.53 -3.70 -3.64
CA TRP A 94 6.17 -4.33 -2.37
C TRP A 94 5.94 -5.81 -2.58
N TYR A 95 6.46 -6.64 -1.68
CA TYR A 95 5.99 -8.00 -1.50
C TYR A 95 4.61 -7.96 -0.87
N LEU A 96 3.64 -8.60 -1.53
CA LEU A 96 2.30 -8.84 -1.03
C LEU A 96 2.31 -10.14 -0.22
N GLU A 97 2.54 -10.02 1.07
CA GLU A 97 2.60 -11.16 1.98
C GLU A 97 1.18 -11.55 2.39
N GLY A 98 0.68 -12.65 1.84
CA GLY A 98 -0.69 -13.15 2.02
C GLY A 98 -1.09 -14.15 0.94
N GLY A 99 -0.35 -14.17 -0.17
CA GLY A 99 -0.47 -15.14 -1.26
C GLY A 99 0.16 -14.61 -2.55
N PRO A 100 0.21 -15.43 -3.61
CA PRO A 100 0.52 -14.93 -4.95
C PRO A 100 -0.51 -13.87 -5.37
N VAL A 101 -0.10 -12.86 -6.14
CA VAL A 101 -0.96 -11.71 -6.51
C VAL A 101 -2.26 -12.16 -7.18
N ASP A 102 -2.20 -13.17 -8.05
CA ASP A 102 -3.35 -13.73 -8.74
C ASP A 102 -4.24 -14.61 -7.83
N GLY A 103 -3.76 -14.99 -6.64
CA GLY A 103 -4.51 -15.76 -5.63
C GLY A 103 -5.10 -14.90 -4.51
N ILE A 104 -5.03 -13.57 -4.61
CA ILE A 104 -5.60 -12.68 -3.61
C ILE A 104 -7.11 -12.56 -3.81
N ASP A 105 -7.89 -12.95 -2.80
CA ASP A 105 -9.35 -12.86 -2.78
C ASP A 105 -9.88 -11.68 -1.96
N ASN A 106 -11.17 -11.39 -2.11
CA ASN A 106 -11.84 -10.40 -1.28
C ASN A 106 -11.82 -10.81 0.19
N GLY A 107 -11.32 -9.94 1.06
CA GLY A 107 -11.17 -10.19 2.49
C GLY A 107 -9.83 -10.80 2.89
N THR A 108 -8.92 -11.07 1.95
CA THR A 108 -7.57 -11.57 2.26
C THR A 108 -6.83 -10.57 3.15
N ILE A 109 -6.22 -11.07 4.22
CA ILE A 109 -5.32 -10.27 5.07
C ILE A 109 -3.92 -10.33 4.46
N VAL A 110 -3.33 -9.17 4.22
CA VAL A 110 -1.99 -9.04 3.67
C VAL A 110 -1.10 -8.14 4.53
N ARG A 111 0.21 -8.30 4.38
CA ARG A 111 1.20 -7.29 4.77
C ARG A 111 1.94 -6.83 3.52
N LEU A 112 2.32 -5.56 3.45
CA LEU A 112 3.13 -5.04 2.35
C LEU A 112 4.54 -4.77 2.85
N ARG A 113 5.50 -5.58 2.42
CA ARG A 113 6.92 -5.42 2.75
C ARG A 113 7.66 -4.80 1.57
N ASN A 114 8.41 -3.74 1.80
CA ASN A 114 9.10 -3.04 0.73
C ASN A 114 10.25 -3.87 0.15
N VAL A 115 10.52 -3.76 -1.16
CA VAL A 115 11.62 -4.49 -1.81
C VAL A 115 12.98 -3.84 -1.50
N LYS A 116 13.09 -2.51 -1.47
CA LYS A 116 14.34 -1.78 -1.15
C LYS A 116 14.69 -1.83 0.34
N PHE A 117 13.68 -1.80 1.21
CA PHE A 117 13.84 -1.92 2.66
C PHE A 117 13.30 -3.27 3.11
N PRO A 118 14.12 -4.34 3.13
CA PRO A 118 13.63 -5.71 3.29
C PRO A 118 13.02 -6.01 4.66
N ASN A 119 13.18 -5.14 5.67
CA ASN A 119 12.49 -5.20 6.97
C ASN A 119 11.41 -4.11 7.13
N GLY A 120 11.18 -3.27 6.12
CA GLY A 120 10.24 -2.16 6.14
C GLY A 120 8.87 -2.57 5.64
N TYR A 121 7.85 -2.36 6.47
CA TYR A 121 6.46 -2.67 6.20
C TYR A 121 5.61 -1.40 6.14
N LEU A 122 4.53 -1.45 5.36
CA LEU A 122 3.46 -0.47 5.49
C LEU A 122 2.88 -0.57 6.91
N ASP A 123 2.82 0.55 7.62
CA ASP A 123 2.49 0.58 9.06
C ASP A 123 1.63 1.82 9.37
N LEU A 124 0.47 1.65 10.00
CA LEU A 124 -0.25 2.78 10.58
C LEU A 124 0.42 3.19 11.90
N SER A 125 0.98 4.40 11.93
CA SER A 125 1.83 4.89 13.01
C SER A 125 1.23 4.63 14.40
N GLY A 126 1.92 3.81 15.20
CA GLY A 126 1.52 3.48 16.58
C GLY A 126 0.19 2.73 16.72
N GLY A 127 -0.44 2.34 15.61
CA GLY A 127 -1.80 1.79 15.60
C GLY A 127 -2.88 2.80 16.01
N ASP A 128 -2.59 4.10 15.94
CA ASP A 128 -3.52 5.14 16.35
C ASP A 128 -4.76 5.20 15.42
N LYS A 129 -5.93 5.29 16.03
CA LYS A 129 -7.24 5.27 15.36
C LYS A 129 -7.70 6.65 14.94
N ALA A 130 -6.99 7.72 15.30
CA ALA A 130 -7.31 9.06 14.86
C ALA A 130 -7.26 9.18 13.33
N ASN A 131 -8.22 9.90 12.76
CA ASN A 131 -8.18 10.26 11.35
C ASN A 131 -6.97 11.16 11.07
N GLY A 132 -6.21 10.85 10.02
CA GLY A 132 -4.99 11.60 9.68
C GLY A 132 -3.71 10.98 10.25
N THR A 133 -3.80 9.89 11.03
CA THR A 133 -2.61 9.14 11.46
C THR A 133 -1.79 8.72 10.24
N ALA A 134 -0.49 9.03 10.24
CA ALA A 134 0.37 8.75 9.10
C ALA A 134 0.55 7.25 8.84
N ILE A 135 0.66 6.89 7.56
CA ILE A 135 1.20 5.59 7.16
C ILE A 135 2.71 5.71 6.97
N LEU A 136 3.45 4.77 7.57
CA LEU A 136 4.90 4.72 7.62
C LEU A 136 5.46 3.52 6.85
N VAL A 137 6.76 3.55 6.65
CA VAL A 137 7.62 2.40 6.37
C VAL A 137 8.32 2.06 7.69
N TRP A 138 7.88 1.02 8.38
CA TRP A 138 8.36 0.71 9.73
C TRP A 138 8.96 -0.69 9.84
N PRO A 139 9.97 -0.93 10.71
CA PRO A 139 10.44 -2.29 10.99
C PRO A 139 9.31 -3.25 11.30
N GLY A 140 9.33 -4.43 10.66
CA GLY A 140 8.35 -5.48 10.87
C GLY A 140 8.33 -5.95 12.32
N HIS A 141 7.16 -5.87 12.97
CA HIS A 141 6.95 -6.36 14.34
C HIS A 141 5.71 -7.25 14.49
N GLY A 142 4.93 -7.42 13.41
CA GLY A 142 3.78 -8.33 13.38
C GLY A 142 2.51 -7.77 14.03
N GLY A 143 2.52 -6.51 14.47
CA GLY A 143 1.34 -5.82 14.97
C GLY A 143 0.23 -5.69 13.93
N SER A 144 -1.01 -5.58 14.40
CA SER A 144 -2.18 -5.49 13.53
C SER A 144 -2.16 -4.25 12.62
N ASN A 145 -1.50 -3.18 13.06
CA ASN A 145 -1.27 -1.96 12.28
C ASN A 145 -0.31 -2.14 11.08
N GLN A 146 0.31 -3.31 10.93
CA GLN A 146 1.09 -3.72 9.75
C GLN A 146 0.36 -4.74 8.86
N SER A 147 -0.91 -5.02 9.16
CA SER A 147 -1.74 -5.99 8.46
C SER A 147 -2.99 -5.30 7.91
N PHE A 148 -3.39 -5.67 6.69
CA PHE A 148 -4.44 -4.98 5.94
C PHE A 148 -5.40 -5.99 5.34
N LYS A 149 -6.70 -5.83 5.60
CA LYS A 149 -7.74 -6.59 4.90
C LYS A 149 -8.01 -5.92 3.57
N LEU A 150 -7.77 -6.64 2.48
CA LEU A 150 -8.10 -6.17 1.14
C LEU A 150 -9.58 -6.35 0.87
N ILE A 151 -10.28 -5.27 0.57
CA ILE A 151 -11.69 -5.28 0.19
C ILE A 151 -11.76 -4.88 -1.28
N LYS A 152 -12.02 -5.84 -2.17
CA LYS A 152 -12.06 -5.60 -3.62
C LYS A 152 -13.24 -4.68 -4.00
N VAL A 153 -13.02 -3.82 -4.99
CA VAL A 153 -13.97 -2.80 -5.49
C VAL A 153 -14.20 -2.95 -6.99
#